data_AF-X1HZB2-F1
#
_entry.id   AF-X1HZB2-F1
#
_cell.length_a   1.000
_cell.length_b   1.000
_cell.length_c   1.000
_cell.angle_alpha   90.00
_cell.angle_beta   90.00
_cell.angle_gamma   90.00
#
_symmetry.space_group_name_H-M   'P 1'
#
loop_
_entity.id
_entity.type
_entity.pdbx_description
1 polymer ?
#
loop_
_entity_poly.entity_id
_entity_poly.type
_entity_poly.pdbx_seq_one_letter_code
_entity_poly.pdbx_strand_id
1 'polypeptide(L)'
;MILFEYLQGVETIAFVKNIINFWRGTSRNMGKFPILGLAHFDPSYFIYENLDILVSFLKEYNIYFEFNPSYPNFYASKNQMFFDKLREANIPVAIGCDSHGITSLNNIEEPLEIICYYNLENNFRSLIKDLKNKFNPDIGSNSQEKT
;
A
#
# COMPACT_ATOMS: atom_id res chain seq x y z
N MET A 1 -5.06 -0.13 -11.31
CA MET A 1 -4.24 -0.57 -10.15
C MET A 1 -4.21 -2.10 -10.18
N ILE A 2 -3.19 -2.72 -9.63
CA ILE A 2 -3.14 -4.17 -9.41
C ILE A 2 -2.99 -4.40 -7.91
N LEU A 3 -3.83 -5.26 -7.35
CA LEU A 3 -3.78 -5.65 -5.95
C LEU A 3 -3.18 -7.04 -5.84
N PHE A 4 -2.19 -7.19 -4.98
CA PHE A 4 -1.68 -8.48 -4.55
C PHE A 4 -2.36 -8.89 -3.25
N GLU A 5 -2.54 -10.19 -3.14
CA GLU A 5 -3.25 -10.85 -2.07
C GLU A 5 -2.39 -12.00 -1.56
N TYR A 6 -2.64 -12.47 -0.33
CA TYR A 6 -2.03 -13.70 0.20
C TYR A 6 -0.49 -13.72 0.29
N LEU A 7 0.12 -12.58 0.62
CA LEU A 7 1.53 -12.55 1.06
C LEU A 7 1.62 -13.11 2.48
N GLN A 8 2.22 -14.29 2.65
CA GLN A 8 2.27 -15.02 3.92
C GLN A 8 3.70 -15.42 4.34
N GLY A 9 4.70 -15.14 3.50
CA GLY A 9 6.10 -15.45 3.79
C GLY A 9 7.08 -14.84 2.79
N VAL A 10 8.38 -14.98 3.07
CA VAL A 10 9.45 -14.44 2.22
C VAL A 10 9.50 -15.09 0.84
N GLU A 11 9.07 -16.35 0.72
CA GLU A 11 8.93 -17.08 -0.53
C GLU A 11 7.87 -16.42 -1.43
N THR A 12 6.73 -16.03 -0.85
CA THR A 12 5.67 -15.32 -1.58
C THR A 12 6.13 -13.92 -2.01
N ILE A 13 6.93 -13.22 -1.18
CA ILE A 13 7.58 -11.96 -1.59
C ILE A 13 8.48 -12.21 -2.80
N ALA A 14 9.37 -13.21 -2.76
CA ALA A 14 10.28 -13.51 -3.85
C ALA A 14 9.54 -13.85 -5.15
N PHE A 15 8.45 -14.61 -5.05
CA PHE A 15 7.58 -14.93 -6.19
C PHE A 15 6.97 -13.68 -6.81
N VAL A 16 6.37 -12.80 -6.01
CA VAL A 16 5.77 -11.54 -6.49
C VAL A 16 6.84 -10.61 -7.07
N LYS A 17 8.03 -10.53 -6.47
CA LYS A 17 9.17 -9.79 -7.03
C LYS A 17 9.52 -10.25 -8.44
N ASN A 18 9.56 -11.56 -8.68
CA ASN A 18 9.84 -12.10 -10.00
C ASN A 18 8.77 -11.72 -11.02
N ILE A 19 7.49 -11.76 -10.64
CA ILE A 19 6.38 -11.33 -11.50
C ILE A 19 6.51 -9.84 -11.85
N ILE A 20 6.72 -8.98 -10.85
CA ILE A 20 6.85 -7.54 -11.07
C ILE A 20 8.05 -7.24 -11.96
N ASN A 21 9.20 -7.89 -11.72
CA ASN A 21 10.41 -7.71 -12.52
C ASN A 21 10.20 -8.18 -13.96
N PHE A 22 9.51 -9.29 -14.17
CA PHE A 22 9.16 -9.76 -15.51
C PHE A 22 8.26 -8.75 -16.24
N TRP A 23 7.24 -8.21 -15.58
CA TRP A 23 6.36 -7.18 -16.17
C TRP A 23 7.11 -5.87 -16.45
N ARG A 24 8.00 -5.44 -15.55
CA ARG A 24 8.85 -4.26 -15.77
C ARG A 24 9.80 -4.47 -16.95
N GLY A 25 10.42 -5.64 -17.07
CA GLY A 25 11.35 -5.97 -18.15
C GLY A 25 10.69 -6.13 -19.53
N THR A 26 9.41 -6.51 -19.56
CA THR A 26 8.62 -6.65 -20.80
C THR A 26 7.92 -5.35 -21.22
N SER A 27 7.72 -4.41 -20.29
CA SER A 27 7.10 -3.11 -20.57
C SER A 27 8.08 -2.15 -21.23
N ARG A 28 7.79 -1.72 -22.46
CA ARG A 28 8.57 -0.67 -23.17
C ARG A 28 8.39 0.73 -22.57
N ASN A 29 7.48 0.91 -21.62
CA ASN A 29 7.13 2.23 -21.11
C ASN A 29 6.85 2.19 -19.59
N MET A 30 7.90 2.38 -18.79
CA MET A 30 7.86 2.36 -17.33
C MET A 30 6.87 3.38 -16.74
N GLY A 31 6.63 4.51 -17.43
CA GLY A 31 5.63 5.50 -17.02
C GLY A 31 4.19 4.99 -17.01
N LYS A 32 3.91 3.86 -17.69
CA LYS A 32 2.59 3.21 -17.71
C LYS A 32 2.49 2.03 -16.74
N PHE A 33 3.56 1.66 -16.04
CA PHE A 33 3.55 0.51 -15.13
C PHE A 33 2.50 0.74 -14.03
N PRO A 34 1.58 -0.20 -13.73
CA PRO A 34 0.46 0.01 -12.82
C PRO A 34 0.90 0.39 -11.40
N ILE A 35 0.06 1.13 -10.68
CA ILE A 35 0.24 1.27 -9.22
C ILE A 35 -0.16 -0.06 -8.61
N LEU A 36 0.65 -0.52 -7.68
CA LEU A 36 0.52 -1.80 -7.00
C LEU A 36 0.02 -1.57 -5.58
N GLY A 37 -0.85 -2.44 -5.10
CA GLY A 37 -1.33 -2.43 -3.71
C GLY A 37 -1.32 -3.82 -3.11
N LEU A 38 -1.40 -3.86 -1.79
CA LEU A 38 -1.49 -5.05 -0.98
C LEU A 38 -2.86 -5.03 -0.29
N ALA A 39 -3.77 -5.87 -0.77
CA ALA A 39 -5.13 -5.97 -0.27
C ALA A 39 -5.24 -7.04 0.81
N HIS A 40 -6.13 -6.81 1.78
CA HIS A 40 -6.51 -7.76 2.85
C HIS A 40 -5.35 -8.56 3.45
N PHE A 41 -4.22 -7.90 3.64
CA PHE A 41 -3.02 -8.53 4.19
C PHE A 41 -3.08 -8.57 5.71
N ASP A 42 -2.84 -9.75 6.28
CA ASP A 42 -2.67 -9.93 7.72
C ASP A 42 -1.20 -9.73 8.11
N PRO A 43 -0.86 -8.66 8.86
CA PRO A 43 0.51 -8.43 9.30
C PRO A 43 1.06 -9.53 10.21
N SER A 44 0.20 -10.36 10.81
CA SER A 44 0.60 -11.37 11.78
C SER A 44 1.59 -12.41 11.20
N TYR A 45 1.60 -12.61 9.88
CA TYR A 45 2.55 -13.48 9.19
C TYR A 45 4.01 -12.99 9.24
N PHE A 46 4.23 -11.69 9.49
CA PHE A 46 5.56 -11.06 9.43
C PHE A 46 5.95 -10.33 10.72
N ILE A 47 5.06 -10.20 11.71
CA ILE A 47 5.37 -9.41 12.91
C ILE A 47 6.48 -10.02 13.78
N TYR A 48 6.62 -11.35 13.79
CA TYR A 48 7.62 -12.03 14.60
C TYR A 48 8.97 -12.15 13.90
N GLU A 49 8.96 -12.24 12.57
CA GLU A 49 10.16 -12.38 11.73
C GLU A 49 9.91 -11.78 10.35
N ASN A 50 10.96 -11.28 9.70
CA ASN A 50 10.94 -10.83 8.30
C ASN A 50 10.12 -9.55 7.99
N LEU A 51 9.67 -8.81 9.01
CA LEU A 51 8.98 -7.54 8.84
C LEU A 51 9.79 -6.53 8.01
N ASP A 52 11.10 -6.44 8.24
CA ASP A 52 11.99 -5.53 7.49
C ASP A 52 12.11 -5.92 6.02
N ILE A 53 12.06 -7.22 5.71
CA ILE A 53 12.06 -7.73 4.34
C ILE A 53 10.78 -7.30 3.63
N LEU A 54 9.63 -7.45 4.30
CA LEU A 54 8.34 -6.99 3.80
C LEU A 54 8.36 -5.47 3.53
N VAL A 55 8.75 -4.66 4.50
CA VAL A 55 8.77 -3.19 4.37
C VAL A 55 9.71 -2.75 3.24
N SER A 56 10.87 -3.38 3.12
CA SER A 56 11.82 -3.13 2.02
C SER A 56 11.21 -3.46 0.66
N PHE A 57 10.51 -4.58 0.56
CA PHE A 57 9.79 -4.99 -0.64
C PHE A 57 8.68 -3.99 -1.01
N LEU A 58 7.84 -3.59 -0.06
CA LEU A 58 6.78 -2.60 -0.31
C LEU A 58 7.35 -1.27 -0.80
N LYS A 59 8.45 -0.82 -0.20
CA LYS A 59 9.15 0.41 -0.58
C LYS A 59 9.78 0.32 -1.98
N GLU A 60 10.50 -0.76 -2.28
CA GLU A 60 11.20 -0.98 -3.56
C GLU A 60 10.25 -0.89 -4.76
N TYR A 61 9.02 -1.41 -4.60
CA TYR A 61 8.05 -1.49 -5.66
C TYR A 61 6.92 -0.45 -5.56
N ASN A 62 6.99 0.46 -4.59
CA ASN A 62 5.96 1.44 -4.25
C ASN A 62 4.56 0.80 -4.14
N ILE A 63 4.48 -0.26 -3.34
CA ILE A 63 3.24 -1.01 -3.09
C ILE A 63 2.55 -0.38 -1.89
N TYR A 64 1.31 0.09 -2.07
CA TYR A 64 0.53 0.63 -0.96
C TYR A 64 -0.12 -0.47 -0.13
N PHE A 65 -0.40 -0.20 1.14
CA PHE A 65 -1.18 -1.09 2.01
C PHE A 65 -2.65 -0.65 2.08
N GLU A 66 -3.60 -1.58 1.92
CA GLU A 66 -5.03 -1.28 1.98
C GLU A 66 -5.62 -1.57 3.36
N PHE A 67 -6.28 -0.57 3.95
CA PHE A 67 -7.21 -0.75 5.07
C PHE A 67 -8.60 -1.09 4.54
N ASN A 68 -9.21 -2.12 5.12
CA ASN A 68 -10.46 -2.69 4.65
C ASN A 68 -11.31 -3.11 5.87
N PRO A 69 -12.53 -2.55 6.01
CA PRO A 69 -13.38 -2.76 7.20
C PRO A 69 -13.83 -4.22 7.37
N SER A 70 -13.70 -5.05 6.33
CA SER A 70 -14.02 -6.49 6.43
C SER A 70 -12.98 -7.27 7.25
N TYR A 71 -11.83 -6.67 7.57
CA TYR A 71 -10.71 -7.33 8.25
C TYR A 71 -10.19 -6.55 9.48
N PRO A 72 -11.05 -6.15 10.43
CA PRO A 72 -10.67 -5.27 11.53
C PRO A 72 -9.59 -5.88 12.43
N ASN A 73 -9.57 -7.21 12.57
CA ASN A 73 -8.58 -7.94 13.37
C ASN A 73 -7.14 -7.79 12.84
N PHE A 74 -6.94 -7.45 11.56
CA PHE A 74 -5.61 -7.23 10.99
C PHE A 74 -4.99 -5.92 11.49
N TYR A 75 -5.83 -5.00 11.98
CA TYR A 75 -5.42 -3.69 12.49
C TYR A 75 -5.34 -3.64 14.02
N ALA A 76 -5.45 -4.78 14.69
CA ALA A 76 -5.34 -4.88 16.14
C ALA A 76 -3.96 -4.44 16.65
N SER A 77 -3.91 -3.95 17.90
CA SER A 77 -2.69 -3.42 18.54
C SER A 77 -1.52 -4.40 18.59
N LYS A 78 -1.77 -5.72 18.55
CA LYS A 78 -0.71 -6.74 18.42
C LYS A 78 0.17 -6.54 17.17
N ASN A 79 -0.36 -5.87 16.14
CA ASN A 79 0.32 -5.58 14.88
C ASN A 79 0.92 -4.16 14.84
N GLN A 80 0.95 -3.42 15.96
CA GLN A 80 1.46 -2.03 16.04
C GLN A 80 2.82 -1.84 15.35
N MET A 81 3.77 -2.77 15.56
CA MET A 81 5.11 -2.68 14.98
C MET A 81 5.11 -2.64 13.45
N PHE A 82 4.15 -3.29 12.79
CA PHE A 82 3.99 -3.20 11.34
C PHE A 82 3.60 -1.79 10.92
N PHE A 83 2.60 -1.19 11.57
CA PHE A 83 2.12 0.16 11.24
C PHE A 83 3.16 1.24 11.55
N ASP A 84 3.94 1.08 12.63
CA ASP A 84 5.05 1.97 12.94
C ASP A 84 6.09 1.96 11.80
N LYS A 85 6.45 0.77 11.28
CA LYS A 85 7.38 0.68 10.14
C LYS A 85 6.79 1.20 8.84
N LEU A 86 5.49 1.01 8.58
CA LEU A 86 4.83 1.65 7.43
C LEU A 86 4.97 3.18 7.51
N ARG A 87 4.69 3.76 8.68
CA ARG A 87 4.82 5.20 8.95
C ARG A 87 6.25 5.68 8.72
N GLU A 88 7.22 5.04 9.37
CA GLU A 88 8.65 5.40 9.29
C GLU A 88 9.19 5.32 7.86
N ALA A 89 8.80 4.30 7.10
CA ALA A 89 9.22 4.13 5.72
C ALA A 89 8.39 4.94 4.71
N ASN A 90 7.36 5.67 5.17
CA ASN A 90 6.37 6.37 4.37
C ASN A 90 5.76 5.49 3.26
N ILE A 91 5.45 4.22 3.59
CA ILE A 91 4.76 3.31 2.67
C ILE A 91 3.34 3.82 2.44
N PRO A 92 2.89 4.06 1.20
CA PRO A 92 1.56 4.61 0.98
C PRO A 92 0.46 3.69 1.54
N VAL A 93 -0.65 4.28 1.99
CA VAL A 93 -1.82 3.51 2.45
C VAL A 93 -3.09 3.94 1.72
N ALA A 94 -4.09 3.06 1.68
CA ALA A 94 -5.36 3.26 1.01
C ALA A 94 -6.53 2.77 1.89
N ILE A 95 -7.75 3.14 1.50
CA ILE A 95 -8.99 2.56 2.02
C ILE A 95 -9.66 1.77 0.90
N GLY A 96 -9.97 0.51 1.15
CA GLY A 96 -10.81 -0.35 0.33
C GLY A 96 -12.04 -0.81 1.12
N CYS A 97 -13.06 -1.32 0.43
CA CYS A 97 -14.27 -1.83 1.10
C CYS A 97 -14.61 -3.29 0.79
N ASP A 98 -13.99 -3.89 -0.25
CA ASP A 98 -14.30 -5.24 -0.76
C ASP A 98 -15.80 -5.59 -0.76
N SER A 99 -16.60 -4.59 -1.14
CA SER A 99 -18.04 -4.64 -0.95
C SER A 99 -18.71 -5.44 -2.06
N HIS A 100 -19.50 -6.44 -1.67
CA HIS A 100 -20.33 -7.24 -2.57
C HIS A 100 -21.81 -6.79 -2.57
N GLY A 101 -22.13 -5.67 -1.89
CA GLY A 101 -23.48 -5.12 -1.79
C GLY A 101 -23.50 -3.62 -1.51
N ILE A 102 -24.58 -2.92 -1.86
CA ILE A 102 -24.65 -1.44 -1.74
C ILE A 102 -24.48 -0.97 -0.29
N THR A 103 -24.96 -1.76 0.67
CA THR A 103 -24.97 -1.43 2.10
C THR A 103 -23.57 -1.31 2.71
N SER A 104 -22.56 -1.99 2.14
CA SER A 104 -21.18 -1.99 2.64
C SER A 104 -20.25 -1.02 1.89
N LEU A 105 -20.74 -0.33 0.85
CA LEU A 105 -19.94 0.62 0.08
C LEU A 105 -19.49 1.86 0.87
N ASN A 106 -20.26 2.24 1.91
CA ASN A 106 -20.01 3.45 2.68
C ASN A 106 -19.18 3.22 3.97
N ASN A 107 -18.67 2.02 4.19
CA ASN A 107 -17.90 1.69 5.40
C ASN A 107 -16.45 2.18 5.31
N ILE A 108 -16.27 3.49 5.20
CA ILE A 108 -14.95 4.15 5.10
C ILE A 108 -14.47 4.76 6.43
N GLU A 109 -15.39 4.93 7.39
CA GLU A 109 -15.13 5.60 8.67
C GLU A 109 -14.09 4.84 9.50
N GLU A 110 -14.32 3.56 9.77
CA GLU A 110 -13.39 2.72 10.56
C GLU A 110 -11.98 2.65 9.95
N PRO A 111 -11.79 2.37 8.64
CA PRO A 111 -10.46 2.45 8.02
C PRO A 111 -9.78 3.81 8.20
N LEU A 112 -10.54 4.92 8.12
CA LEU A 112 -10.00 6.26 8.30
C LEU A 112 -9.58 6.50 9.75
N GLU A 113 -10.40 6.09 10.72
CA GLU A 113 -10.06 6.18 12.15
C GLU A 113 -8.79 5.40 12.47
N ILE A 114 -8.61 4.22 11.88
CA ILE A 114 -7.42 3.39 12.06
C ILE A 114 -6.18 4.07 11.46
N ILE A 115 -6.30 4.67 10.26
CA ILE A 115 -5.21 5.46 9.66
C ILE A 115 -4.77 6.58 10.61
N CYS A 116 -5.72 7.29 11.23
CA CYS A 116 -5.43 8.33 12.20
C CYS A 116 -4.84 7.78 13.50
N TYR A 117 -5.37 6.67 14.03
CA TYR A 117 -4.88 6.02 15.24
C TYR A 117 -3.38 5.67 15.14
N TYR A 118 -2.94 5.19 13.97
CA TYR A 118 -1.54 4.85 13.71
C TYR A 118 -0.67 6.03 13.19
N ASN A 119 -1.22 7.24 13.09
CA ASN A 119 -0.57 8.44 12.52
C ASN A 119 -0.07 8.23 11.07
N LEU A 120 -0.91 7.65 10.21
CA LEU A 120 -0.60 7.29 8.81
C LEU A 120 -1.20 8.27 7.78
N GLU A 121 -1.65 9.45 8.19
CA GLU A 121 -2.28 10.43 7.30
C GLU A 121 -1.33 10.93 6.21
N ASN A 122 -0.04 11.05 6.53
CA ASN A 122 0.99 11.42 5.54
C ASN A 122 1.19 10.29 4.51
N ASN A 123 1.17 9.04 4.96
CA ASN A 123 1.22 7.87 4.08
C ASN A 123 0.00 7.84 3.14
N PHE A 124 -1.19 8.17 3.64
CA PHE A 124 -2.41 8.26 2.83
C PHE A 124 -2.29 9.38 1.78
N ARG A 125 -1.79 10.55 2.16
CA ARG A 125 -1.51 11.67 1.23
C ARG A 125 -0.48 11.29 0.16
N SER A 126 0.50 10.44 0.51
CA SER A 126 1.51 9.94 -0.44
C SER A 126 0.85 9.20 -1.60
N LEU A 127 -0.13 8.33 -1.34
CA LEU A 127 -0.86 7.64 -2.39
C LEU A 127 -1.62 8.61 -3.31
N ILE A 128 -2.26 9.64 -2.75
CA ILE A 128 -2.96 10.67 -3.53
C ILE A 128 -1.99 11.40 -4.46
N LYS A 129 -0.78 11.71 -3.98
CA LYS A 129 0.27 12.32 -4.81
C LYS A 129 0.67 11.39 -5.96
N ASP A 130 0.90 10.12 -5.68
CA ASP A 130 1.28 9.12 -6.69
C ASP A 130 0.20 8.94 -7.75
N LEU A 131 -1.07 8.89 -7.34
CA LEU A 131 -2.22 8.84 -8.24
C LEU A 131 -2.27 10.09 -9.14
N LYS A 132 -2.12 11.29 -8.57
CA LYS A 132 -2.10 12.55 -9.34
C LYS A 132 -0.97 12.58 -10.36
N ASN A 133 0.24 12.21 -9.97
CA ASN A 133 1.40 12.17 -10.88
C ASN A 133 1.17 11.21 -12.05
N LYS A 134 0.43 10.12 -11.81
CA LYS A 134 0.12 9.14 -12.85
C LYS A 134 -0.93 9.61 -13.85
N PHE A 135 -1.93 10.36 -13.40
CA PHE A 135 -3.00 10.85 -14.26
C PHE A 135 -2.70 12.21 -14.91
N ASN A 136 -1.87 13.05 -14.26
CA ASN A 136 -1.45 14.36 -14.75
C ASN A 136 0.08 14.54 -14.55
N PRO A 137 0.91 13.94 -15.40
CA PRO A 137 2.37 14.03 -15.28
C PRO A 137 2.92 15.46 -15.39
N ASP A 138 2.20 16.37 -16.06
CA ASP A 138 2.66 17.73 -16.37
C ASP A 138 2.48 18.77 -15.23
N ILE A 139 1.86 18.40 -14.11
CA ILE A 139 1.64 19.32 -12.97
C ILE A 139 2.73 19.17 -11.89
N GLY A 140 3.43 18.03 -11.85
CA GLY A 140 4.42 17.71 -10.80
C GLY A 140 5.82 18.30 -11.01
N SER A 141 6.12 18.85 -12.20
CA SER A 141 7.43 19.39 -12.57
C SER A 141 7.56 20.91 -12.39
N ASN A 142 6.47 21.64 -12.17
CA ASN A 142 6.48 23.12 -12.14
C ASN A 142 6.51 23.75 -10.73
N SER A 143 6.64 22.96 -9.66
CA SER A 143 6.59 23.48 -8.28
C SER A 143 7.95 23.54 -7.57
N GLN A 144 9.08 23.43 -8.28
CA GLN A 144 10.42 23.60 -7.68
C GLN A 144 11.26 24.77 -8.23
N GLU A 145 10.72 25.61 -9.12
CA GLU A 145 11.37 26.87 -9.50
C GLU A 145 10.44 28.05 -9.22
N LYS A 146 10.52 28.57 -7.99
CA LYS A 146 10.29 30.00 -7.62
C LYS A 146 10.29 30.14 -6.11
N THR A 147 11.47 30.32 -5.53
CA THR A 147 11.91 31.48 -4.72
C THR A 147 13.32 31.25 -4.23
#